data_AF-A0A1F8RLS8-F1
#
_entry.id   AF-A0A1F8RLS8-F1
#
_cell.length_a   1.000
_cell.length_b   1.000
_cell.length_c   1.000
_cell.angle_alpha   90.00
_cell.angle_beta   90.00
_cell.angle_gamma   90.00
#
_symmetry.space_group_name_H-M   'P 1'
#
loop_
_entity.id
_entity.type
_entity.pdbx_description
1 polymer ?
#
loop_
_entity_poly.entity_id
_entity_poly.type
_entity_poly.pdbx_seq_one_letter_code
_entity_poly.pdbx_strand_id
1 'polypeptide(L)'
;MGYQQMQTAPCFIVWYSDAAAYEINKWIEDLKGLADTRRLGSNAEETKRLIEQALRPVFTPMWRQAAVSPLAFMDLGQAVAQATLVAYDEGLGTCLMSSPVMIDKVNKLLKLPETATLVCVMSVGYPAESWEAGGQTRKAPFDDLFSEMEYGKPFKTSSEVWDELRQAKMLQEEAPLPWRDAELKYLMRALELEERITAFQIPGAQE
;
A
#
# COMPACT_ATOMS: atom_id res chain seq x y z
N MET A 1 16.77 8.47 9.42
CA MET A 1 15.31 8.31 9.30
C MET A 1 14.81 7.43 10.45
N GLY A 2 14.14 7.99 11.44
CA GLY A 2 12.68 7.86 11.62
C GLY A 2 11.99 6.49 11.65
N TYR A 3 12.66 5.39 12.00
CA TYR A 3 11.99 4.07 12.13
C TYR A 3 11.71 3.70 13.59
N GLN A 4 11.23 4.64 14.41
CA GLN A 4 10.90 4.37 15.81
C GLN A 4 9.85 3.25 15.95
N GLN A 5 8.96 3.10 14.96
CA GLN A 5 7.99 2.00 14.90
C GLN A 5 8.67 0.63 14.83
N MET A 6 9.90 0.52 14.30
CA MET A 6 10.66 -0.74 14.31
C MET A 6 11.10 -1.17 15.72
N GLN A 7 11.14 -0.24 16.67
CA GLN A 7 11.54 -0.51 18.06
C GLN A 7 10.35 -0.96 18.92
N THR A 8 9.12 -0.60 18.54
CA THR A 8 7.94 -0.72 19.40
C THR A 8 6.76 -1.45 18.79
N ALA A 9 6.66 -1.56 17.47
CA ALA A 9 5.53 -2.24 16.85
C ALA A 9 5.55 -3.74 17.19
N PRO A 10 4.42 -4.32 17.64
CA PRO A 10 4.34 -5.72 18.00
C PRO A 10 4.36 -6.66 16.79
N CYS A 11 4.00 -6.16 15.60
CA CYS A 11 3.89 -6.95 14.38
C CYS A 11 4.39 -6.18 13.17
N PHE A 12 5.01 -6.91 12.24
CA PHE A 12 5.39 -6.43 10.92
C PHE A 12 4.84 -7.37 9.85
N ILE A 13 4.18 -6.79 8.84
CA ILE A 13 3.70 -7.49 7.65
C ILE A 13 4.60 -7.08 6.49
N VAL A 14 5.10 -8.05 5.74
CA VAL A 14 5.93 -7.82 4.56
C VAL A 14 5.09 -8.01 3.31
N TRP A 15 4.94 -6.93 2.53
CA TRP A 15 4.17 -6.90 1.30
C TRP A 15 5.09 -7.02 0.09
N TYR A 16 4.89 -8.06 -0.71
CA TYR A 16 5.65 -8.32 -1.91
C TYR A 16 4.74 -8.83 -3.03
N SER A 17 5.11 -8.54 -4.28
CA SER A 17 4.49 -9.12 -5.47
C SER A 17 5.36 -10.29 -5.95
N ASP A 18 4.76 -11.46 -6.20
CA ASP A 18 5.48 -12.63 -6.68
C ASP A 18 5.12 -12.90 -8.14
N ALA A 19 6.11 -12.79 -9.03
CA ALA A 19 5.94 -13.07 -10.45
C ALA A 19 5.52 -14.53 -10.72
N ALA A 20 5.79 -15.46 -9.80
CA ALA A 20 5.35 -16.84 -9.91
C ALA A 20 3.82 -16.99 -9.86
N ALA A 21 3.10 -16.03 -9.25
CA ALA A 21 1.64 -16.01 -9.25
C ALA A 21 1.05 -15.86 -10.67
N TYR A 22 1.83 -15.30 -11.59
CA TYR A 22 1.47 -15.06 -12.99
C TYR A 22 1.95 -16.17 -13.93
N GLU A 23 2.53 -17.26 -13.41
CA GLU A 23 2.95 -18.38 -14.23
C GLU A 23 1.76 -18.90 -15.05
N ILE A 24 1.95 -19.00 -16.36
CA ILE A 24 0.85 -19.16 -17.31
C ILE A 24 0.02 -20.42 -17.08
N ASN A 25 0.64 -21.55 -16.71
CA ASN A 25 -0.10 -22.78 -16.50
C ASN A 25 -0.93 -22.68 -15.24
N LYS A 26 -0.36 -22.17 -14.14
CA LYS A 26 -1.11 -21.92 -12.91
C LYS A 26 -2.30 -20.99 -13.18
N TRP A 27 -2.05 -19.86 -13.84
CA TRP A 27 -3.08 -18.85 -14.12
C TRP A 27 -4.22 -19.40 -15.00
N ILE A 28 -3.89 -20.19 -16.02
CA ILE A 28 -4.91 -20.83 -16.87
C ILE A 28 -5.75 -21.83 -16.06
N GLU A 29 -5.13 -22.64 -15.19
CA GLU A 29 -5.88 -23.56 -14.34
C GLU A 29 -6.77 -22.82 -13.33
N ASP A 30 -6.32 -21.71 -12.74
CA ASP A 30 -7.15 -20.86 -11.88
C ASP A 30 -8.38 -20.32 -12.65
N LEU A 31 -8.20 -19.85 -13.89
CA LEU A 31 -9.31 -19.40 -14.76
C LEU A 31 -10.31 -20.53 -15.07
N LYS A 32 -9.83 -21.76 -15.30
CA LYS A 32 -10.71 -22.92 -15.47
C LYS A 32 -11.49 -23.21 -14.18
N GLY A 33 -10.85 -23.07 -13.02
CA GLY A 33 -11.52 -23.17 -11.71
C GLY A 33 -12.63 -22.12 -11.52
N LEU A 34 -12.47 -20.91 -12.07
CA LEU A 34 -13.56 -19.92 -12.09
C LEU A 34 -14.74 -20.37 -12.96
N ALA A 35 -14.48 -21.02 -14.09
CA ALA A 35 -15.53 -21.61 -14.92
C ALA A 35 -16.25 -22.75 -14.20
N ASP A 36 -15.50 -23.63 -13.51
CA ASP A 36 -16.04 -24.72 -12.70
C ASP A 36 -16.95 -24.21 -11.57
N THR A 37 -16.54 -23.12 -10.93
CA THR A 37 -17.32 -22.48 -9.87
C THR A 37 -18.37 -21.49 -10.38
N ARG A 38 -18.63 -21.48 -11.71
CA ARG A 38 -19.67 -20.66 -12.35
C ARG A 38 -19.50 -19.15 -12.14
N ARG A 39 -18.24 -18.72 -11.92
CA ARG A 39 -17.84 -17.31 -11.79
C ARG A 39 -17.39 -16.72 -13.12
N LEU A 40 -17.12 -17.56 -14.13
CA LEU A 40 -16.71 -17.15 -15.46
C LEU A 40 -17.51 -17.91 -16.53
N GLY A 41 -18.12 -17.17 -17.44
CA GLY A 41 -18.88 -17.70 -18.57
C GLY A 41 -20.22 -18.35 -18.20
N SER A 42 -21.06 -18.58 -19.22
CA SER A 42 -22.39 -19.18 -19.05
C SER A 42 -22.37 -20.72 -19.14
N ASN A 43 -21.35 -21.32 -19.74
CA ASN A 43 -21.15 -22.77 -19.86
C ASN A 43 -19.71 -23.13 -19.47
N ALA A 44 -19.52 -23.99 -18.47
CA ALA A 44 -18.19 -24.28 -17.91
C ALA A 44 -17.26 -24.94 -18.96
N GLU A 45 -17.72 -25.98 -19.64
CA GLU A 45 -16.90 -26.74 -20.60
C GLU A 45 -16.54 -25.91 -21.83
N GLU A 46 -17.50 -25.14 -22.35
CA GLU A 46 -17.22 -24.22 -23.47
C GLU A 46 -16.25 -23.12 -23.05
N THR A 47 -16.41 -22.56 -21.84
CA THR A 47 -15.52 -21.53 -21.31
C THR A 47 -14.10 -22.06 -21.15
N LYS A 48 -13.91 -23.26 -20.59
CA LYS A 48 -12.58 -23.91 -20.49
C LYS A 48 -11.95 -24.11 -21.87
N ARG A 49 -12.74 -24.53 -22.86
CA ARG A 49 -12.27 -24.69 -24.25
C ARG A 49 -11.80 -23.35 -24.82
N LEU A 50 -12.54 -22.27 -24.60
CA LEU A 50 -12.17 -20.92 -25.04
C LEU A 50 -10.92 -20.40 -24.33
N ILE A 51 -10.78 -20.64 -23.02
CA ILE A 51 -9.57 -20.28 -22.27
C ILE A 51 -8.34 -20.95 -22.90
N GLU A 52 -8.44 -22.24 -23.21
CA GLU A 52 -7.33 -23.02 -23.77
C GLU A 52 -6.99 -22.63 -25.21
N GLN A 53 -8.01 -22.42 -26.06
CA GLN A 53 -7.81 -22.18 -27.49
C GLN A 53 -7.54 -20.71 -27.84
N ALA A 54 -8.13 -19.77 -27.10
CA ALA A 54 -8.05 -18.35 -27.42
C ALA A 54 -7.15 -17.58 -26.45
N LEU A 55 -7.31 -17.77 -25.14
CA LEU A 55 -6.57 -16.97 -24.15
C LEU A 55 -5.13 -17.47 -23.99
N ARG A 56 -4.92 -18.78 -23.80
CA ARG A 56 -3.58 -19.32 -23.54
C ARG A 56 -2.55 -18.87 -24.60
N PRO A 57 -2.78 -18.97 -25.92
CA PRO A 57 -1.79 -18.57 -26.92
C PRO A 57 -1.44 -17.08 -26.87
N VAL A 58 -2.40 -16.22 -26.52
CA VAL A 58 -2.22 -14.76 -26.43
C VAL A 58 -1.38 -14.39 -25.21
N PHE A 59 -1.64 -15.02 -24.06
CA PHE A 59 -0.99 -14.64 -22.80
C PHE A 59 0.32 -15.40 -22.53
N THR A 60 0.52 -16.58 -23.11
CA THR A 60 1.77 -17.35 -22.95
C THR A 60 3.05 -16.56 -23.30
N PRO A 61 3.13 -15.78 -24.39
CA PRO A 61 4.35 -15.01 -24.66
C PRO A 61 4.53 -13.80 -23.73
N MET A 62 3.46 -13.27 -23.15
CA MET A 62 3.47 -12.00 -22.41
C MET A 62 3.43 -12.15 -20.89
N TRP A 63 3.18 -13.34 -20.36
CA TRP A 63 2.91 -13.50 -18.92
C TRP A 63 4.06 -12.99 -18.03
N ARG A 64 5.32 -13.18 -18.44
CA ARG A 64 6.48 -12.65 -17.68
C ARG A 64 6.52 -11.14 -17.61
N GLN A 65 6.10 -10.47 -18.68
CA GLN A 65 6.02 -9.00 -18.70
C GLN A 65 4.82 -8.52 -17.90
N ALA A 66 3.69 -9.24 -17.97
CA ALA A 66 2.52 -8.96 -17.15
C ALA A 66 2.83 -9.07 -15.64
N ALA A 67 3.63 -10.07 -15.25
CA ALA A 67 4.02 -10.35 -13.87
C ALA A 67 4.80 -9.22 -13.18
N VAL A 68 5.41 -8.32 -13.95
CA VAL A 68 6.17 -7.15 -13.45
C VAL A 68 5.54 -5.82 -13.92
N SER A 69 4.32 -5.87 -14.44
CA SER A 69 3.63 -4.67 -14.92
C SER A 69 3.08 -3.83 -13.76
N PRO A 70 2.79 -2.53 -13.96
CA PRO A 70 2.10 -1.71 -12.96
C PRO A 70 0.79 -2.33 -12.47
N LEU A 71 0.10 -3.11 -13.31
CA LEU A 71 -1.13 -3.81 -12.93
C LEU A 71 -0.85 -4.87 -11.86
N ALA A 72 0.25 -5.61 -11.96
CA ALA A 72 0.62 -6.60 -10.95
C ALA A 72 0.92 -5.97 -9.58
N PHE A 73 1.44 -4.75 -9.56
CA PHE A 73 1.63 -3.99 -8.32
C PHE A 73 0.33 -3.35 -7.82
N MET A 74 -0.67 -3.15 -8.68
CA MET A 74 -1.98 -2.62 -8.29
C MET A 74 -2.70 -3.58 -7.34
N ASP A 75 -2.65 -4.89 -7.59
CA ASP A 75 -3.24 -5.91 -6.71
C ASP A 75 -2.64 -5.82 -5.29
N LEU A 76 -1.32 -5.70 -5.21
CA LEU A 76 -0.62 -5.52 -3.94
C LEU A 76 -1.01 -4.20 -3.27
N GLY A 77 -1.08 -3.10 -4.03
CA GLY A 77 -1.50 -1.80 -3.52
C GLY A 77 -2.92 -1.84 -2.95
N GLN A 78 -3.84 -2.54 -3.61
CA GLN A 78 -5.21 -2.75 -3.11
C GLN A 78 -5.21 -3.58 -1.82
N ALA A 79 -4.42 -4.65 -1.75
CA ALA A 79 -4.29 -5.46 -0.54
C ALA A 79 -3.73 -4.65 0.65
N VAL A 80 -2.70 -3.84 0.41
CA VAL A 80 -2.13 -2.93 1.41
C VAL A 80 -3.18 -1.92 1.87
N ALA A 81 -3.89 -1.27 0.94
CA ALA A 81 -4.92 -0.30 1.28
C ALA A 81 -6.04 -0.93 2.13
N GLN A 82 -6.54 -2.10 1.75
CA GLN A 82 -7.53 -2.84 2.54
C GLN A 82 -7.00 -3.21 3.93
N ALA A 83 -5.76 -3.69 4.02
CA ALA A 83 -5.16 -4.02 5.31
C ALA A 83 -5.05 -2.79 6.23
N THR A 84 -4.73 -1.61 5.69
CA THR A 84 -4.70 -0.38 6.49
C THR A 84 -6.09 0.05 6.98
N LEU A 85 -7.13 -0.13 6.15
CA LEU A 85 -8.51 0.17 6.53
C LEU A 85 -9.04 -0.82 7.58
N VAL A 86 -8.75 -2.12 7.44
CA VAL A 86 -9.11 -3.14 8.42
C VAL A 86 -8.40 -2.89 9.75
N ALA A 87 -7.10 -2.57 9.72
CA ALA A 87 -6.38 -2.25 10.94
C ALA A 87 -7.01 -1.04 11.66
N TYR A 88 -7.40 -0.01 10.92
CA TYR A 88 -8.09 1.15 11.49
C TYR A 88 -9.45 0.78 12.11
N ASP A 89 -10.26 -0.04 11.43
CA ASP A 89 -11.56 -0.53 11.92
C ASP A 89 -11.41 -1.34 13.22
N GLU A 90 -10.33 -2.12 13.32
CA GLU A 90 -9.96 -2.90 14.51
C GLU A 90 -9.29 -2.05 15.63
N GLY A 91 -9.22 -0.73 15.46
CA GLY A 91 -8.64 0.19 16.45
C GLY A 91 -7.10 0.16 16.52
N LEU A 92 -6.44 -0.29 15.44
CA LEU A 92 -4.98 -0.38 15.31
C LEU A 92 -4.41 0.76 14.46
N GLY A 93 -3.16 1.11 14.73
CA GLY A 93 -2.33 2.00 13.94
C GLY A 93 -1.43 1.22 12.98
N THR A 94 -1.12 1.85 11.85
CA THR A 94 -0.24 1.27 10.83
C THR A 94 0.73 2.29 10.28
N CYS A 95 1.93 1.84 9.90
CA CYS A 95 2.89 2.67 9.17
C CYS A 95 3.58 1.85 8.09
N LEU A 96 3.50 2.35 6.85
CA LEU A 96 4.16 1.77 5.69
C LEU A 96 5.57 2.33 5.56
N MET A 97 6.54 1.42 5.49
CA MET A 97 7.96 1.75 5.42
C MET A 97 8.56 1.12 4.16
N SER A 98 9.28 1.93 3.41
CA SER A 98 10.02 1.48 2.23
C SER A 98 11.31 2.28 2.12
N SER A 99 12.44 1.58 2.04
CA SER A 99 13.71 2.17 1.59
C SER A 99 14.55 1.09 0.91
N PRO A 100 15.38 1.43 -0.09
CA PRO A 100 16.18 0.43 -0.81
C PRO A 100 16.99 -0.47 0.13
N VAL A 101 17.63 0.12 1.14
CA VAL A 101 18.45 -0.60 2.13
C VAL A 101 17.60 -1.54 3.01
N MET A 102 16.41 -1.11 3.43
CA MET A 102 15.52 -1.95 4.23
C MET A 102 15.03 -3.15 3.40
N ILE A 103 14.61 -2.89 2.17
CA ILE A 103 14.09 -3.90 1.25
C ILE A 103 15.14 -5.00 1.04
N ASP A 104 16.39 -4.63 0.75
CA ASP A 104 17.48 -5.59 0.58
C ASP A 104 17.76 -6.43 1.84
N LYS A 105 17.73 -5.81 3.01
CA LYS A 105 17.94 -6.52 4.29
C LYS A 105 16.80 -7.49 4.56
N VAL A 106 15.55 -7.07 4.36
CA VAL A 106 14.37 -7.91 4.60
C VAL A 106 14.30 -9.06 3.60
N ASN A 107 14.59 -8.80 2.32
CA ASN A 107 14.69 -9.85 1.29
C ASN A 107 15.68 -10.95 1.70
N LYS A 108 16.88 -10.56 2.16
CA LYS A 108 17.91 -11.52 2.63
C LYS A 108 17.50 -12.25 3.90
N LEU A 109 16.93 -11.52 4.87
CA LEU A 109 16.49 -12.08 6.15
C LEU A 109 15.40 -13.14 5.97
N LEU A 110 14.39 -12.82 5.14
CA LEU A 110 13.24 -13.70 4.89
C LEU A 110 13.49 -14.69 3.75
N LYS A 111 14.64 -14.63 3.07
CA LYS A 111 15.00 -15.49 1.94
C LYS A 111 13.91 -15.51 0.86
N LEU A 112 13.41 -14.32 0.50
CA LEU A 112 12.39 -14.20 -0.53
C LEU A 112 12.92 -14.74 -1.87
N PRO A 113 12.07 -15.39 -2.69
CA PRO A 113 12.49 -15.93 -3.97
C PRO A 113 12.88 -14.81 -4.95
N GLU A 114 13.67 -15.13 -5.97
CA GLU A 114 14.06 -14.17 -7.01
C GLU A 114 12.86 -13.62 -7.81
N THR A 115 11.74 -14.32 -7.78
CA THR A 115 10.47 -13.91 -8.39
C THR A 115 9.71 -12.88 -7.56
N ALA A 116 10.09 -12.67 -6.29
CA ALA A 116 9.42 -11.74 -5.39
C ALA A 116 10.04 -10.34 -5.46
N THR A 117 9.19 -9.35 -5.72
CA THR A 117 9.51 -7.93 -5.58
C THR A 117 8.86 -7.40 -4.30
N LEU A 118 9.67 -7.18 -3.27
CA LEU A 118 9.21 -6.56 -2.03
C LEU A 118 8.93 -5.06 -2.26
N VAL A 119 7.76 -4.61 -1.79
CA VAL A 119 7.30 -3.22 -1.98
C VAL A 119 7.38 -2.42 -0.68
N CYS A 120 6.86 -2.95 0.42
CA CYS A 120 6.92 -2.27 1.71
C CYS A 120 6.84 -3.23 2.90
N VAL A 121 7.30 -2.73 4.05
CA VAL A 121 7.05 -3.34 5.36
C VAL A 121 6.02 -2.49 6.07
N MET A 122 4.96 -3.11 6.54
CA MET A 122 3.88 -2.47 7.29
C MET A 122 4.02 -2.84 8.76
N SER A 123 4.26 -1.85 9.61
CA SER A 123 4.12 -2.04 11.06
C SER A 123 2.65 -1.98 11.45
N VAL A 124 2.24 -2.82 12.40
CA VAL A 124 0.87 -2.88 12.94
C VAL A 124 0.94 -2.94 14.45
N GLY A 125 0.15 -2.12 15.14
CA GLY A 125 0.11 -2.08 16.59
C GLY A 125 -0.82 -1.00 17.14
N TYR A 126 -0.64 -0.64 18.40
CA TYR A 126 -1.38 0.45 19.03
C TYR A 126 -0.59 1.75 18.90
N PRO A 127 -1.21 2.84 18.41
CA PRO A 127 -0.59 4.16 18.47
C PRO A 127 -0.27 4.53 19.92
N ALA A 128 0.95 4.97 20.17
CA ALA A 128 1.31 5.49 21.49
C ALA A 128 0.87 6.97 21.67
N GLU A 129 0.66 7.66 20.56
CA GLU A 129 0.17 9.03 20.49
C GLU A 129 -1.35 9.12 20.68
N SER A 130 -1.84 10.34 20.89
CA SER A 130 -3.27 10.66 20.85
C SER A 130 -3.90 10.24 19.52
N TRP A 131 -5.22 10.05 19.54
CA TRP A 131 -5.99 9.69 18.35
C TRP A 131 -5.87 10.73 17.24
N GLU A 132 -5.83 12.00 17.62
CA GLU A 132 -5.61 13.12 16.71
C GLU A 132 -4.16 13.17 16.21
N ALA A 133 -3.23 12.58 16.98
CA ALA A 133 -1.80 12.63 16.75
C ALA A 133 -1.32 14.07 16.51
N GLY A 134 -1.03 14.40 15.26
CA GLY A 134 -0.62 15.73 14.82
C GLY A 134 -1.73 16.57 14.18
N GLY A 135 -2.93 16.05 13.96
CA GLY A 135 -4.02 16.67 13.21
C GLY A 135 -4.17 16.11 11.79
N GLN A 136 -5.06 16.72 11.00
CA GLN A 136 -5.28 16.35 9.61
C GLN A 136 -4.01 16.56 8.78
N THR A 137 -3.58 15.53 8.06
CA THR A 137 -2.41 15.62 7.19
C THR A 137 -2.68 16.57 6.03
N ARG A 138 -1.75 17.50 5.78
CA ARG A 138 -1.75 18.36 4.60
C ARG A 138 -1.61 17.52 3.33
N LYS A 139 -2.59 17.61 2.43
CA LYS A 139 -2.55 17.01 1.09
C LYS A 139 -2.42 18.12 0.05
N ALA A 140 -1.97 17.74 -1.15
CA ALA A 140 -2.02 18.66 -2.28
C ALA A 140 -3.46 19.14 -2.52
N PRO A 141 -3.67 20.36 -3.03
CA PRO A 141 -4.99 20.87 -3.38
C PRO A 141 -5.76 19.89 -4.29
N PHE A 142 -7.08 19.82 -4.10
CA PHE A 142 -7.92 18.87 -4.82
C PHE A 142 -7.90 19.10 -6.34
N ASP A 143 -7.93 20.36 -6.74
CA ASP A 143 -7.91 20.81 -8.13
C ASP A 143 -6.57 20.55 -8.85
N ASP A 144 -5.48 20.37 -8.10
CA ASP A 144 -4.19 19.91 -8.63
C ASP A 144 -4.15 18.38 -8.85
N LEU A 145 -4.94 17.62 -8.07
CA LEU A 145 -4.93 16.16 -8.08
C LEU A 145 -5.92 15.55 -9.08
N PHE A 146 -7.05 16.21 -9.31
CA PHE A 146 -8.15 15.68 -10.10
C PHE A 146 -8.40 16.55 -11.33
N SER A 147 -8.49 15.92 -12.50
CA SER A 147 -8.87 16.57 -13.75
C SER A 147 -10.26 16.16 -14.20
N GLU A 148 -11.01 17.09 -14.82
CA GLU A 148 -12.35 16.84 -15.33
C GLU A 148 -12.31 16.63 -16.85
N MET A 149 -12.61 15.39 -17.29
CA MET A 149 -12.72 14.95 -18.70
C MET A 149 -11.43 15.01 -19.53
N GLU A 150 -10.52 15.93 -19.23
CA GLU A 150 -9.27 16.16 -19.96
C GLU A 150 -8.12 16.45 -18.98
N TYR A 151 -6.96 15.86 -19.23
CA TYR A 151 -5.78 16.04 -18.37
C TYR A 151 -5.41 17.52 -18.22
N GLY A 152 -5.16 17.94 -16.98
CA GLY A 152 -4.73 19.31 -16.67
C GLY A 152 -5.87 20.32 -16.63
N LYS A 153 -7.10 19.95 -16.99
CA LYS A 153 -8.30 20.75 -16.71
C LYS A 153 -8.77 20.46 -15.28
N PRO A 154 -8.60 21.38 -14.32
CA PRO A 154 -8.89 21.09 -12.91
C PRO A 154 -10.35 20.71 -12.68
N PHE A 155 -10.58 19.76 -11.79
CA PHE A 155 -11.94 19.34 -11.42
C PHE A 155 -12.63 20.43 -10.60
N LYS A 156 -13.84 20.82 -11.01
CA LYS A 156 -14.60 21.88 -10.33
C LYS A 156 -15.07 21.42 -8.95
N THR A 157 -14.65 22.14 -7.92
CA THR A 157 -15.13 21.94 -6.54
C THR A 157 -16.51 22.57 -6.33
N SER A 158 -17.27 22.04 -5.38
CA SER A 158 -18.60 22.51 -4.97
C SER A 158 -18.57 22.87 -3.49
N SER A 159 -19.12 24.03 -3.14
CA SER A 159 -19.24 24.48 -1.74
C SER A 159 -20.16 23.58 -0.92
N GLU A 160 -21.18 23.03 -1.55
CA GLU A 160 -22.15 22.12 -0.92
C GLU A 160 -21.47 20.84 -0.43
N VAL A 161 -20.53 20.28 -1.21
CA VAL A 161 -19.72 19.12 -0.79
C VAL A 161 -18.84 19.47 0.41
N TRP A 162 -18.22 20.65 0.41
CA TRP A 162 -17.42 21.10 1.56
C TRP A 162 -18.27 21.24 2.83
N ASP A 163 -19.50 21.74 2.71
CA ASP A 163 -20.42 21.86 3.83
C ASP A 163 -20.88 20.50 4.35
N GLU A 164 -21.16 19.54 3.47
CA GLU A 164 -21.47 18.16 3.84
C GLU A 164 -20.30 17.51 4.60
N LEU A 165 -19.06 17.65 4.10
CA LEU A 165 -17.87 17.12 4.76
C LEU A 165 -17.64 17.73 6.16
N ARG A 166 -17.95 19.02 6.34
CA ARG A 166 -17.91 19.66 7.68
C ARG A 166 -18.97 19.08 8.60
N GLN A 167 -20.20 18.94 8.13
CA GLN A 167 -21.31 18.39 8.91
C GLN A 167 -21.04 16.94 9.32
N ALA A 168 -20.46 16.15 8.40
CA ALA A 168 -20.05 14.77 8.64
C ALA A 168 -18.76 14.65 9.48
N LYS A 169 -18.13 15.77 9.88
CA LYS A 169 -16.85 15.80 10.62
C LYS A 169 -15.72 15.06 9.89
N MET A 170 -15.74 15.08 8.57
CA MET A 170 -14.65 14.53 7.74
C MET A 170 -13.48 15.51 7.59
N LEU A 171 -13.70 16.79 7.92
CA LEU A 171 -12.66 17.81 8.02
C LEU A 171 -12.29 18.00 9.50
N GLN A 172 -11.01 17.84 9.79
CA GLN A 172 -10.41 17.93 11.12
C GLN A 172 -9.45 19.14 11.17
N GLU A 173 -8.99 19.51 12.36
CA GLU A 173 -7.99 20.56 12.50
C GLU A 173 -6.67 20.15 11.84
N GLU A 174 -6.09 21.03 11.03
CA GLU A 174 -4.90 20.73 10.24
C GLU A 174 -3.64 20.60 11.10
N ALA A 175 -2.77 19.67 10.74
CA ALA A 175 -1.50 19.50 11.41
C ALA A 175 -0.53 20.69 11.18
N PRO A 176 0.34 21.00 12.16
CA PRO A 176 0.45 20.39 13.48
C PRO A 176 -0.52 21.02 14.50
N LEU A 177 -1.09 20.19 15.38
CA LEU A 177 -1.86 20.65 16.54
C LEU A 177 -0.96 21.35 17.59
N PRO A 178 -1.48 22.30 18.40
CA PRO A 178 -0.67 23.09 19.31
C PRO A 178 0.14 22.31 20.35
N TRP A 179 -0.32 21.11 20.73
CA TRP A 179 0.34 20.25 21.73
C TRP A 179 1.29 19.21 21.14
N ARG A 180 1.41 19.12 19.81
CA ARG A 180 2.14 18.03 19.15
C ARG A 180 3.59 17.90 19.61
N ASP A 181 4.30 19.02 19.77
CA ASP A 181 5.70 19.02 20.22
C ASP A 181 5.87 18.51 21.66
N ALA A 182 4.90 18.80 22.53
CA ALA A 182 4.92 18.35 23.92
C ALA A 182 4.65 16.84 24.01
N GLU A 183 3.69 16.35 23.23
CA GLU A 183 3.37 14.93 23.12
C GLU A 183 4.58 14.12 22.60
N LEU A 184 5.22 14.56 21.51
CA LEU A 184 6.39 13.87 20.96
C LEU A 184 7.52 13.76 22.00
N LYS A 185 7.83 14.83 22.73
CA LYS A 185 8.84 14.81 23.81
C LYS A 185 8.46 13.83 24.92
N TYR A 186 7.19 13.77 25.29
CA TYR A 186 6.70 12.81 26.27
C TYR A 186 6.87 11.37 25.79
N LEU A 187 6.44 11.06 24.56
CA LEU A 187 6.53 9.71 23.99
C LEU A 187 7.97 9.24 23.84
N MET A 188 8.86 10.10 23.35
CA MET A 188 10.28 9.80 23.22
C MET A 188 10.89 9.36 24.56
N ARG A 189 10.54 10.06 25.64
CA ARG A 189 11.00 9.72 26.99
C ARG A 189 10.31 8.48 27.55
N ALA A 190 9.00 8.38 27.41
CA ALA A 190 8.19 7.30 28.01
C ALA A 190 8.48 5.93 27.40
N LEU A 191 8.82 5.90 26.11
CA LEU A 191 9.12 4.69 25.35
C LEU A 191 10.63 4.46 25.18
N GLU A 192 11.47 5.29 25.80
CA GLU A 192 12.94 5.23 25.71
C GLU A 192 13.45 5.16 24.25
N LEU A 193 12.78 5.88 23.35
CA LEU A 193 13.07 5.82 21.93
C LEU A 193 14.37 6.56 21.60
N GLU A 194 15.09 6.06 20.60
CA GLU A 194 16.28 6.76 20.12
C GLU A 194 15.92 8.05 19.34
N GLU A 195 16.43 9.19 19.79
CA GLU A 195 16.34 10.47 19.06
C GLU A 195 17.29 10.56 17.86
N ARG A 196 18.28 9.65 17.79
CA ARG A 196 19.31 9.71 16.75
C ARG A 196 18.65 9.50 15.40
N ILE A 197 18.66 10.55 14.59
CA ILE A 197 18.60 10.41 13.14
C ILE A 197 19.85 9.59 12.78
N THR A 198 19.71 8.27 12.66
CA THR A 198 20.81 7.44 12.15
C THR A 198 21.22 8.06 10.83
N ALA A 199 22.47 8.55 10.75
CA ALA A 199 23.03 9.17 9.57
C ALA A 199 22.88 8.17 8.43
N PHE A 200 21.86 8.38 7.59
CA PHE A 200 21.65 7.57 6.43
C PHE A 200 22.64 8.08 5.40
N GLN A 201 23.84 7.50 5.39
CA GLN A 201 24.78 7.74 4.30
C GLN A 201 24.22 7.02 3.07
N ILE A 202 23.67 7.81 2.14
CA ILE A 202 23.41 7.33 0.79
C ILE A 202 24.80 7.11 0.17
N PRO A 203 25.18 5.86 -0.19
CA PRO A 203 26.44 5.64 -0.88
C PRO A 203 26.44 6.46 -2.18
N GLY A 204 27.35 7.43 -2.30
CA GLY A 204 27.48 8.31 -3.47
C GLY A 204 26.85 9.70 -3.38
N ALA A 205 26.28 10.13 -2.25
CA ALA A 205 25.71 11.48 -2.07
C ALA A 205 26.71 12.51 -1.48
N GLN A 206 28.01 12.34 -1.68
CA GLN A 206 29.02 13.36 -1.40
C GLN A 206 29.54 13.92 -2.72
N GLU A 207 29.02 15.09 -3.10
CA GLU A 207 29.80 16.13 -3.79
C GLU A 207 29.91 17.34 -2.86
#